data_AF-A0A2E9YMK1-F1
#
_entry.id   AF-A0A2E9YMK1-F1
#
_cell.length_a   1.000
_cell.length_b   1.000
_cell.length_c   1.000
_cell.angle_alpha   90.00
_cell.angle_beta   90.00
_cell.angle_gamma   90.00
#
_symmetry.space_group_name_H-M   'P 1'
#
loop_
_entity.id
_entity.type
_entity.pdbx_description
1 polymer ?
#
loop_
_entity_poly.entity_id
_entity_poly.type
_entity_poly.pdbx_seq_one_letter_code
_entity_poly.pdbx_strand_id
1 'polypeptide(L)'
;MRDTEKKLTYYGFLFAVCAAFFYALSALVGKKITDDFSSPMVASAFSILFGLIATGSVFFGTVTKEVRNLSGRSWLLIGLSGCASALGVSGWYLALNVTHVVVVAPIVAVYPLITILAASLFLRGIEKVTKQTVAGAIIVVIGVLFVGFGT
;
A
#
# COMPACT_ATOMS: atom_id res chain seq x y z
N MET A 1 16.39 -0.73 -27.35
CA MET A 1 15.01 -0.64 -26.85
C MET A 1 14.70 -1.73 -25.82
N ARG A 2 14.88 -3.04 -26.11
CA ARG A 2 14.64 -4.13 -25.13
C ARG A 2 15.47 -4.06 -23.84
N ASP A 3 16.73 -3.61 -23.89
CA ASP A 3 17.56 -3.48 -22.67
C ASP A 3 17.11 -2.35 -21.74
N THR A 4 16.55 -1.27 -22.30
CA THR A 4 16.00 -0.16 -21.51
C THR A 4 14.73 -0.58 -20.78
N GLU A 5 13.85 -1.35 -21.43
CA GLU A 5 12.64 -1.91 -20.81
C GLU A 5 12.98 -2.88 -19.68
N LYS A 6 13.94 -3.79 -19.89
CA LYS A 6 14.40 -4.72 -18.84
C LYS A 6 14.97 -3.98 -17.62
N LYS A 7 15.76 -2.92 -17.84
CA LYS A 7 16.28 -2.09 -16.74
C LYS A 7 15.15 -1.40 -15.99
N LEU A 8 14.16 -0.85 -16.68
CA LEU A 8 13.02 -0.18 -16.04
C LEU A 8 12.21 -1.15 -15.17
N THR A 9 11.98 -2.37 -15.66
CA THR A 9 11.33 -3.44 -14.90
C THR A 9 12.14 -3.85 -13.67
N TYR A 10 13.47 -3.96 -13.79
CA TYR A 10 14.35 -4.29 -12.67
C TYR A 10 14.29 -3.24 -11.55
N TYR A 11 14.37 -1.94 -11.90
CA TYR A 11 14.24 -0.87 -10.92
C TYR A 11 12.86 -0.90 -10.25
N GLY A 12 11.78 -1.19 -11.00
CA GLY A 12 10.44 -1.36 -10.45
C GLY A 12 10.37 -2.46 -9.38
N PHE A 13 10.95 -3.63 -9.66
CA PHE A 13 11.02 -4.71 -8.67
C PHE A 13 11.87 -4.35 -7.44
N LEU A 14 12.99 -3.66 -7.64
CA LEU A 14 13.83 -3.20 -6.53
C LEU A 14 13.06 -2.25 -5.61
N PHE A 15 12.36 -1.26 -6.16
CA PHE A 15 11.54 -0.35 -5.37
C PHE A 15 10.39 -1.06 -4.65
N ALA A 16 9.78 -2.08 -5.27
CA ALA A 16 8.74 -2.88 -4.63
C ALA A 16 9.27 -3.67 -3.41
N VAL A 17 10.47 -4.26 -3.51
CA VAL A 17 11.10 -4.96 -2.38
C VAL A 17 11.48 -3.98 -1.26
N CYS A 18 12.06 -2.83 -1.60
CA CYS A 18 12.34 -1.79 -0.61
C CYS A 18 11.06 -1.31 0.08
N ALA A 19 9.97 -1.10 -0.66
CA ALA A 19 8.69 -0.72 -0.10
C ALA A 19 8.15 -1.80 0.86
N ALA A 20 8.22 -3.07 0.48
CA ALA A 20 7.81 -4.19 1.34
C ALA A 20 8.60 -4.21 2.67
N PHE A 21 9.91 -3.95 2.62
CA PHE A 21 10.75 -3.84 3.81
C PHE A 21 10.29 -2.69 4.74
N PHE A 22 10.06 -1.49 4.20
CA PHE A 22 9.58 -0.35 4.99
C PHE A 22 8.18 -0.58 5.56
N TYR A 23 7.29 -1.23 4.81
CA TYR A 23 5.97 -1.62 5.32
C TYR A 23 6.07 -2.64 6.45
N ALA A 24 6.95 -3.63 6.34
CA ALA A 24 7.19 -4.60 7.43
C ALA A 24 7.72 -3.90 8.69
N LEU A 25 8.69 -3.00 8.54
CA LEU A 25 9.21 -2.21 9.65
C LEU A 25 8.12 -1.34 10.29
N SER A 26 7.29 -0.67 9.48
CA SER A 26 6.16 0.12 9.95
C SER A 26 5.14 -0.71 10.71
N ALA A 27 4.90 -1.96 10.30
CA ALA A 27 3.97 -2.87 10.99
C ALA A 27 4.47 -3.24 12.39
N LEU A 28 5.76 -3.57 12.51
CA LEU A 28 6.41 -3.94 13.76
C LEU A 28 6.47 -2.76 14.74
N VAL A 29 6.91 -1.60 14.26
CA VAL A 29 6.94 -0.37 15.06
C VAL A 29 5.53 0.08 15.42
N GLY A 30 4.59 0.00 14.46
CA GLY A 30 3.19 0.34 14.65
C GLY A 30 2.55 -0.47 15.78
N LYS A 31 2.75 -1.79 15.79
CA LYS A 31 2.30 -2.66 16.88
C LYS A 31 2.87 -2.24 18.22
N LYS A 32 4.19 -1.98 18.28
CA LYS A 32 4.86 -1.56 19.52
C LYS A 32 4.30 -0.23 20.04
N ILE A 33 4.03 0.73 19.14
CA ILE A 33 3.40 2.00 19.49
C ILE A 33 1.98 1.81 20.05
N THR A 34 1.17 0.96 19.41
CA THR A 34 -0.22 0.75 19.82
C THR A 34 -0.36 -0.05 21.11
N ASP A 35 0.63 -0.86 21.46
CA ASP A 35 0.61 -1.66 22.68
C ASP A 35 1.14 -0.89 23.89
N ASP A 36 2.23 -0.12 23.71
CA ASP A 36 2.96 0.48 24.85
C ASP A 36 2.66 1.98 25.09
N PHE A 37 2.27 2.74 24.06
CA PHE A 37 2.38 4.20 24.10
C PHE A 37 1.09 4.95 23.78
N SER A 38 0.34 4.54 22.76
CA SER A 38 -0.68 5.41 22.16
C SER A 38 -1.91 4.64 21.66
N SER A 39 -3.06 5.31 21.69
CA SER A 39 -4.27 4.84 21.00
C SER A 39 -4.00 4.62 19.50
N PRO A 40 -4.59 3.60 18.86
CA PRO A 40 -4.38 3.30 17.44
C PRO A 40 -4.71 4.48 16.51
N MET A 41 -5.68 5.32 16.90
CA MET A 41 -6.06 6.51 16.14
C MET A 41 -4.96 7.59 16.18
N VAL A 42 -4.28 7.73 17.32
CA VAL A 42 -3.15 8.66 17.47
C VAL A 42 -1.96 8.13 16.66
N ALA A 43 -1.66 6.84 16.78
CA ALA A 43 -0.57 6.20 16.06
C ALA A 43 -0.74 6.31 14.53
N SER A 44 -1.95 6.07 14.00
CA SER A 44 -2.24 6.21 12.57
C SER A 44 -2.17 7.66 12.11
N ALA A 45 -2.72 8.61 12.88
CA ALA A 45 -2.70 10.03 12.53
C ALA A 45 -1.27 10.58 12.42
N PHE A 46 -0.42 10.29 13.41
CA PHE A 46 0.98 10.72 13.38
C PHE A 46 1.79 9.98 12.30
N SER A 47 1.51 8.70 12.04
CA SER A 47 2.14 7.96 10.93
C SER A 47 1.85 8.62 9.58
N ILE A 48 0.60 9.00 9.32
CA ILE A 48 0.21 9.74 8.11
C ILE A 48 0.88 11.12 8.07
N LEU A 49 0.91 11.85 9.19
CA LEU A 49 1.53 13.18 9.27
C LEU A 49 3.03 13.12 8.95
N PHE A 50 3.78 12.23 9.61
CA PHE A 50 5.21 12.08 9.35
C PHE A 50 5.48 11.53 7.95
N GLY A 51 4.64 10.63 7.44
CA GLY A 51 4.72 10.16 6.05
C GLY A 51 4.52 11.28 5.03
N LEU A 52 3.59 12.20 5.28
CA LEU A 52 3.37 13.39 4.45
C LEU A 52 4.59 14.32 4.49
N ILE A 53 5.17 14.58 5.66
CA ILE A 53 6.35 15.43 5.80
C ILE A 53 7.56 14.81 5.07
N ALA A 54 7.80 13.51 5.27
CA ALA A 54 8.90 12.78 4.65
C ALA A 54 8.77 12.72 3.13
N THR A 55 7.58 12.42 2.62
CA THR A 55 7.34 12.39 1.16
C THR A 55 7.40 13.79 0.57
N GLY A 56 6.82 14.77 1.26
CA GLY A 56 6.81 16.18 0.84
C GLY A 56 8.20 16.77 0.72
N SER A 57 9.12 16.47 1.64
CA SER A 57 10.50 16.98 1.59
C SER A 57 11.30 16.39 0.43
N VAL A 58 11.11 15.11 0.10
CA VAL A 58 11.82 14.44 -1.01
C VAL A 58 11.34 14.94 -2.38
N PHE A 59 10.04 15.23 -2.53
CA PHE A 59 9.43 15.54 -3.84
C PHE A 59 8.96 16.99 -4.01
N PHE A 60 9.33 17.89 -3.09
CA PHE A 60 8.82 19.27 -3.03
C PHE A 60 8.91 20.04 -4.37
N GLY A 61 10.06 19.93 -5.05
CA GLY A 61 10.33 20.64 -6.30
C GLY A 61 9.55 20.11 -7.51
N THR A 62 9.16 18.84 -7.50
CA THR A 62 8.38 18.20 -8.58
C THR A 62 6.89 18.46 -8.38
N VAL A 63 6.41 18.29 -7.14
CA VAL A 63 5.01 18.48 -6.76
C VAL A 63 4.52 19.89 -7.11
N THR A 64 5.29 20.92 -6.77
CA THR A 64 4.91 22.33 -7.03
C THR A 64 4.74 22.66 -8.51
N LYS A 65 5.45 21.98 -9.41
CA LYS A 65 5.33 22.15 -10.86
C LYS A 65 4.12 21.41 -11.42
N GLU A 66 3.92 20.16 -11.01
CA GLU A 66 2.82 19.32 -11.51
C GLU A 66 1.46 19.80 -11.00
N VAL A 67 1.37 20.22 -9.74
CA VAL A 67 0.13 20.71 -9.11
C VAL A 67 -0.50 21.86 -9.89
N ARG A 68 0.30 22.73 -10.52
CA ARG A 68 -0.18 23.85 -11.33
C ARG A 68 -0.83 23.43 -12.65
N ASN A 69 -0.52 22.23 -13.15
CA ASN A 69 -1.00 21.70 -14.42
C ASN A 69 -2.08 20.62 -14.26
N LEU A 70 -2.52 20.33 -13.03
CA LEU A 70 -3.53 19.31 -12.76
C LEU A 70 -4.93 19.77 -13.18
N SER A 71 -5.66 18.89 -13.87
CA SER A 71 -7.07 19.10 -14.19
C SER A 71 -7.95 18.98 -12.93
N GLY A 72 -9.12 19.62 -12.92
CA GLY A 72 -10.07 19.53 -11.79
C GLY A 72 -10.53 18.11 -11.47
N ARG A 73 -10.61 17.22 -12.46
CA ARG A 73 -10.96 15.80 -12.24
C ARG A 73 -9.83 15.04 -11.53
N SER A 74 -8.58 15.38 -11.80
CA SER A 74 -7.41 14.77 -11.14
C SER A 74 -7.43 15.04 -9.64
N TRP A 75 -7.84 16.24 -9.22
CA TRP A 75 -7.97 16.60 -7.81
C TRP A 75 -8.98 15.74 -7.05
N LEU A 76 -10.12 15.43 -7.67
CA LEU A 76 -11.11 14.52 -7.06
C LEU A 76 -10.55 13.11 -6.87
N LEU A 77 -9.85 12.57 -7.87
CA LEU A 77 -9.23 11.24 -7.78
C LEU A 77 -8.09 11.20 -6.75
N ILE A 78 -7.26 12.24 -6.68
CA ILE A 78 -6.20 12.36 -5.67
C ILE A 78 -6.81 12.45 -4.27
N GLY A 79 -7.86 13.25 -4.08
CA GLY A 79 -8.57 13.35 -2.81
C GLY A 79 -9.18 12.01 -2.38
N LEU A 80 -9.85 11.31 -3.30
CA LEU A 80 -10.41 9.99 -3.04
C LEU A 80 -9.33 8.97 -2.65
N SER A 81 -8.20 8.96 -3.37
CA SER A 81 -7.05 8.11 -3.05
C SER A 81 -6.47 8.43 -1.68
N GLY A 82 -6.35 9.71 -1.32
CA GLY A 82 -5.85 10.14 -0.02
C GLY A 82 -6.77 9.68 1.12
N CYS A 83 -8.09 9.87 0.97
CA CYS A 83 -9.08 9.38 1.93
C CYS A 83 -9.04 7.86 2.09
N ALA A 84 -8.97 7.12 0.97
CA ALA A 84 -8.86 5.66 1.01
C ALA A 84 -7.59 5.20 1.73
N SER A 85 -6.45 5.84 1.46
CA SER A 85 -5.18 5.56 2.16
C SER A 85 -5.27 5.86 3.66
N ALA A 86 -5.85 7.00 4.06
CA ALA A 86 -5.97 7.36 5.47
C ALA A 86 -6.88 6.39 6.25
N LEU A 87 -8.00 5.98 5.65
CA LEU A 87 -8.90 4.97 6.21
C LEU A 87 -8.22 3.60 6.29
N GLY A 88 -7.49 3.20 5.25
CA GLY A 88 -6.72 1.95 5.21
C GLY A 88 -5.67 1.88 6.31
N VAL A 89 -4.85 2.94 6.46
CA VAL A 89 -3.84 3.00 7.52
C VAL A 89 -4.49 2.99 8.89
N SER A 90 -5.57 3.75 9.10
CA SER A 90 -6.29 3.75 10.38
C SER A 90 -6.87 2.38 10.73
N GLY A 91 -7.50 1.71 9.78
CA GLY A 91 -8.00 0.34 9.95
C GLY A 91 -6.87 -0.67 10.22
N TRP A 92 -5.71 -0.49 9.59
CA TRP A 92 -4.54 -1.35 9.81
C TRP A 92 -4.00 -1.20 11.24
N TYR A 93 -3.84 0.02 11.75
CA TYR A 93 -3.41 0.26 13.13
C TYR A 93 -4.43 -0.25 14.16
N LEU A 94 -5.73 -0.14 13.88
CA LEU A 94 -6.77 -0.75 14.71
C LEU A 94 -6.63 -2.27 14.78
N ALA A 95 -6.38 -2.92 13.63
CA ALA A 95 -6.16 -4.37 13.59
C ALA A 95 -4.87 -4.79 14.33
N LEU A 96 -3.79 -4.02 14.18
CA LEU A 96 -2.54 -4.26 14.90
C LEU A 96 -2.73 -4.13 16.41
N ASN A 97 -3.59 -3.25 16.89
CA ASN A 97 -3.80 -3.09 18.33
C ASN A 97 -4.43 -4.34 18.97
N VAL A 98 -5.41 -4.95 18.30
CA VAL A 98 -6.15 -6.10 18.86
C VAL A 98 -5.56 -7.47 18.47
N THR A 99 -4.71 -7.54 17.45
CA THR A 99 -4.21 -8.80 16.88
C THR A 99 -2.69 -8.75 16.64
N HIS A 100 -2.03 -9.92 16.67
CA HIS A 100 -0.59 -10.01 16.40
C HIS A 100 -0.23 -9.64 14.95
N VAL A 101 0.92 -8.97 14.77
CA VAL A 101 1.42 -8.54 13.45
C VAL A 101 1.57 -9.71 12.48
N VAL A 102 2.00 -10.88 12.99
CA VAL A 102 2.20 -12.09 12.19
C VAL A 102 0.90 -12.65 11.59
N VAL A 103 -0.26 -12.28 12.15
CA VAL A 103 -1.59 -12.63 11.62
C VAL A 103 -2.13 -11.50 10.74
N VAL A 104 -2.01 -10.25 11.19
CA VAL A 104 -2.54 -9.07 10.48
C VAL A 104 -1.83 -8.85 9.13
N ALA A 105 -0.50 -8.97 9.09
CA ALA A 105 0.27 -8.67 7.88
C ALA A 105 -0.09 -9.59 6.69
N PRO A 106 -0.17 -10.93 6.84
CA PRO A 106 -0.69 -11.82 5.80
C PRO A 106 -2.12 -11.47 5.38
N ILE A 107 -3.03 -11.23 6.32
CA ILE A 107 -4.43 -10.89 5.99
C ILE A 107 -4.50 -9.63 5.11
N VAL A 108 -3.73 -8.60 5.46
CA VAL A 108 -3.64 -7.39 4.63
C VAL A 108 -3.07 -7.71 3.25
N ALA A 109 -2.11 -8.64 3.13
CA ALA A 109 -1.52 -9.06 1.86
C ALA A 109 -2.50 -9.75 0.89
N VAL A 110 -3.77 -9.95 1.26
CA VAL A 110 -4.86 -10.36 0.35
C VAL A 110 -5.34 -9.21 -0.55
N TYR A 111 -5.01 -7.96 -0.23
CA TYR A 111 -5.42 -6.79 -1.01
C TYR A 111 -5.15 -6.86 -2.53
N PRO A 112 -4.10 -7.55 -3.06
CA PRO A 112 -3.89 -7.68 -4.49
C PRO A 112 -5.06 -8.33 -5.23
N LEU A 113 -5.83 -9.24 -4.60
CA LEU A 113 -7.06 -9.75 -5.22
C LEU A 113 -8.08 -8.63 -5.44
N ILE A 114 -8.31 -7.81 -4.41
CA ILE A 114 -9.24 -6.69 -4.48
C ILE A 114 -8.75 -5.70 -5.53
N THR A 115 -7.43 -5.45 -5.59
CA THR A 115 -6.81 -4.61 -6.62
C THR A 115 -7.02 -5.18 -8.02
N ILE A 116 -6.83 -6.48 -8.25
CA ILE A 116 -7.06 -7.10 -9.57
C ILE A 116 -8.53 -7.02 -9.96
N LEU A 117 -9.45 -7.29 -9.02
CA LEU A 117 -10.89 -7.15 -9.27
C LEU A 117 -11.25 -5.71 -9.62
N ALA A 118 -10.79 -4.74 -8.84
CA ALA A 118 -11.00 -3.32 -9.11
C ALA A 118 -10.36 -2.88 -10.44
N ALA A 119 -9.13 -3.28 -10.72
CA ALA A 119 -8.47 -3.01 -12.01
C ALA A 119 -9.25 -3.65 -13.16
N SER A 120 -9.76 -4.86 -12.98
CA SER A 120 -10.61 -5.52 -13.97
C SER A 120 -11.96 -4.83 -14.14
N LEU A 121 -12.41 -3.93 -13.27
CA LEU A 121 -13.66 -3.18 -13.41
C LEU A 121 -13.42 -1.75 -13.93
N PHE A 122 -12.43 -1.06 -13.36
CA PHE A 122 -12.16 0.36 -13.60
C PHE A 122 -11.06 0.62 -14.63
N LEU A 123 -10.11 -0.31 -14.81
CA LEU A 123 -8.91 -0.14 -15.66
C LEU A 123 -8.90 -1.04 -16.92
N ARG A 124 -10.05 -1.63 -17.29
CA ARG A 124 -10.19 -2.54 -18.45
C ARG A 124 -9.56 -2.02 -19.76
N GLY A 125 -9.45 -0.71 -19.93
CA GLY A 125 -8.88 -0.06 -21.12
C GLY A 125 -7.38 0.27 -21.07
N ILE A 126 -6.75 0.24 -19.90
CA ILE A 126 -5.35 0.65 -19.69
C ILE A 126 -4.46 -0.56 -19.41
N GLU A 127 -4.95 -1.49 -18.58
CA GLU A 127 -4.16 -2.60 -18.08
C GLU A 127 -4.84 -3.94 -18.38
N LYS A 128 -4.13 -4.85 -19.05
CA LYS A 128 -4.65 -6.19 -19.35
C LYS A 128 -4.38 -7.11 -18.18
N VAL A 129 -5.42 -7.40 -17.40
CA VAL A 129 -5.38 -8.44 -16.37
C VAL A 129 -5.14 -9.80 -17.04
N THR A 130 -3.93 -10.33 -16.88
CA THR A 130 -3.56 -11.62 -17.48
C THR A 130 -4.02 -12.78 -16.60
N LYS A 131 -4.23 -13.95 -17.21
CA LYS A 131 -4.54 -15.19 -16.46
C LYS A 131 -3.44 -15.54 -15.45
N GLN A 132 -2.18 -15.21 -15.75
CA GLN A 132 -1.04 -15.44 -14.87
C GLN A 132 -1.11 -14.55 -13.62
N THR A 133 -1.46 -13.27 -13.77
CA THR A 133 -1.66 -12.34 -12.65
C THR A 133 -2.77 -12.82 -11.72
N VAL A 134 -3.89 -13.32 -12.27
CA VAL A 134 -5.00 -13.88 -11.49
C VAL A 134 -4.56 -15.14 -10.74
N ALA A 135 -3.89 -16.07 -11.42
CA ALA A 135 -3.40 -17.30 -10.79
C ALA A 135 -2.41 -17.02 -9.65
N GLY A 136 -1.47 -16.09 -9.87
CA GLY A 136 -0.53 -15.67 -8.83
C GLY A 136 -1.23 -15.08 -7.61
N ALA A 137 -2.25 -14.24 -7.80
CA ALA A 137 -3.00 -13.67 -6.70
C ALA A 137 -3.79 -14.73 -5.91
N ILE A 138 -4.39 -15.73 -6.58
CA ILE A 138 -5.04 -16.87 -5.91
C ILE A 138 -4.04 -17.64 -5.04
N ILE A 139 -2.83 -17.89 -5.55
CA ILE A 139 -1.76 -18.57 -4.78
C ILE A 139 -1.38 -17.78 -3.53
N VAL A 140 -1.22 -16.45 -3.66
CA VAL A 140 -0.95 -15.56 -2.51
C VAL A 140 -2.03 -15.71 -1.45
N VAL A 141 -3.31 -15.75 -1.85
CA VAL A 141 -4.44 -15.84 -0.91
C VAL A 141 -4.51 -17.19 -0.22
N ILE A 142 -4.29 -18.27 -0.96
CA ILE A 142 -4.17 -19.61 -0.35
C ILE A 142 -3.04 -19.59 0.68
N GLY A 143 -1.89 -19.02 0.35
CA GLY A 143 -0.78 -18.85 1.29
C GLY A 143 -1.17 -18.08 2.55
N VAL A 144 -1.88 -16.95 2.40
CA VAL A 144 -2.38 -16.17 3.54
C VAL A 144 -3.37 -16.97 4.40
N LEU A 145 -4.33 -17.67 3.78
CA LEU A 145 -5.28 -18.50 4.50
C LEU A 145 -4.57 -19.57 5.32
N PHE A 146 -3.53 -20.20 4.77
CA PHE A 146 -2.68 -21.15 5.49
C PHE A 146 -2.01 -20.53 6.72
N VAL A 147 -1.49 -19.30 6.61
CA VAL A 147 -0.91 -18.60 7.78
C VAL A 147 -1.98 -18.33 8.84
N GLY A 148 -3.19 -17.92 8.41
CA GLY A 148 -4.30 -17.66 9.33
C GLY A 148 -4.84 -18.89 10.04
N PHE A 149 -4.83 -20.08 9.42
CA PHE A 149 -5.22 -21.34 10.06
C PHE A 149 -4.14 -21.90 11.01
N GLY A 150 -2.89 -21.45 10.88
CA GLY A 150 -1.76 -21.89 11.70
C GLY A 150 -1.57 -21.12 13.01
N THR A 151 -2.43 -20.14 13.30
CA THR A 151 -2.42 -19.32 14.53
C THR A 151 -3.69 -19.52 15.33
#